data_AF-A0A6J5IVW9-F1
#
_entry.id   AF-A0A6J5IVW9-F1
#
_cell.length_a   1.000
_cell.length_b   1.000
_cell.length_c   1.000
_cell.angle_alpha   90.00
_cell.angle_beta   90.00
_cell.angle_gamma   90.00
#
_symmetry.space_group_name_H-M   'P 1'
#
loop_
_entity.id
_entity.type
_entity.pdbx_description
1 polymer ?
#
loop_
_entity_poly.entity_id
_entity_poly.type
_entity_poly.pdbx_seq_one_letter_code
_entity_poly.pdbx_strand_id
1 'polypeptide(L)'
;MAILFVDRLSPAATLPMYIDNVSIKNFGPFSAAGFAFSGRSVTFVVGGNASGKTQLCGAIVAAIVGRSAIRVREGATGPSHVTVTLIEDDLTEVSTLSVSADSRGQIAVSHAPCPLAMRILTTMSDPDGPCLLLAEESMGRSLVKGDWEVIERLLPDRIRQGERWSRLSKNGTHLGRLASQGEQALMSLLWEFVVRKKANLRLPLLVDDIAMRWDYATRNFALEILDAISELSQVIVFSSRQSPLIGGEILELVRPKEAVTSLAGYNDRSFMPRRQTRARRQGPLWIRGGKFPRQENRSCELKEIKGANPIASIKSLVDQYAVAFMNSGRPQDGSVFWGIRDEDLSIIGVSLTDRDCDELRRVVTEKLHQIVPSIAPTAYQVELHPVSDGIKPIDNLYLVEVRIPAMRRTLLFATGSQEVYVKTDAGKRRLSAVEIQYELLRRVGIDPTF
;
A
#
# COMPACT_ATOMS: atom_id res chain seq x y z
N MET A 1 -10.34 12.29 -59.13
CA MET A 1 -9.77 11.42 -58.09
C MET A 1 -9.82 12.19 -56.77
N ALA A 2 -10.96 12.11 -56.09
CA ALA A 2 -11.21 12.80 -54.83
C ALA A 2 -10.86 11.85 -53.68
N ILE A 3 -9.86 12.22 -52.88
CA ILE A 3 -9.46 11.47 -51.70
C ILE A 3 -10.37 11.90 -50.55
N LEU A 4 -11.33 11.04 -50.24
CA LEU A 4 -12.14 11.12 -49.01
C LEU A 4 -11.21 10.92 -47.81
N PHE A 5 -11.01 11.98 -47.03
CA PHE A 5 -10.52 11.86 -45.66
C PHE A 5 -11.63 11.18 -44.85
N VAL A 6 -11.38 9.92 -44.47
CA VAL A 6 -12.15 9.24 -43.45
C VAL A 6 -11.77 9.93 -42.13
N ASP A 7 -12.67 10.77 -41.62
CA ASP A 7 -12.65 11.20 -40.23
C ASP A 7 -12.52 9.94 -39.37
N ARG A 8 -11.39 9.82 -38.66
CA ARG A 8 -11.27 8.87 -37.57
C ARG A 8 -12.30 9.28 -36.55
N LEU A 9 -13.40 8.54 -36.52
CA LEU A 9 -14.35 8.49 -35.42
C LEU A 9 -13.57 8.59 -34.11
N SER A 10 -13.77 9.68 -33.37
CA SER A 10 -13.38 9.76 -31.96
C SER A 10 -13.90 8.49 -31.28
N PRO A 11 -13.07 7.74 -30.55
CA PRO A 11 -13.58 6.60 -29.80
C PRO A 11 -14.67 7.10 -28.87
N ALA A 12 -15.85 6.46 -28.94
CA ALA A 12 -16.94 6.70 -28.00
C ALA A 12 -16.36 6.73 -26.58
N ALA A 13 -16.66 7.80 -25.83
CA ALA A 13 -16.13 7.99 -24.49
C ALA A 13 -16.65 6.85 -23.59
N THR A 14 -15.84 5.79 -23.42
CA THR A 14 -16.10 4.73 -22.44
C THR A 14 -16.26 5.39 -21.08
N LEU A 15 -17.36 5.04 -20.40
CA LEU A 15 -17.66 5.65 -19.12
C LEU A 15 -16.65 5.13 -18.09
N PRO A 16 -16.08 6.00 -17.24
CA PRO A 16 -15.17 5.55 -16.20
C PRO A 16 -15.87 4.55 -15.28
N MET A 17 -15.11 3.62 -14.72
CA MET A 17 -15.59 2.82 -13.59
C MET A 17 -15.89 3.75 -12.42
N TYR A 18 -17.05 3.61 -11.80
CA TYR A 18 -17.45 4.45 -10.67
C TYR A 18 -18.15 3.64 -9.58
N ILE A 19 -18.07 4.15 -8.36
CA ILE A 19 -18.85 3.69 -7.22
C ILE A 19 -20.23 4.33 -7.33
N ASP A 20 -21.27 3.52 -7.42
CA ASP A 20 -22.65 3.99 -7.52
C ASP A 20 -23.30 4.08 -6.14
N ASN A 21 -23.24 3.00 -5.37
CA ASN A 21 -23.89 2.92 -4.08
C ASN A 21 -23.06 2.19 -3.04
N VAL A 22 -23.15 2.64 -1.79
CA VAL A 22 -22.52 2.02 -0.63
C VAL A 22 -23.60 1.76 0.43
N SER A 23 -23.83 0.50 0.76
CA SER A 23 -24.70 0.10 1.85
C SER A 23 -23.87 -0.39 3.03
N ILE A 24 -24.19 0.09 4.22
CA ILE A 24 -23.47 -0.19 5.46
C ILE A 24 -24.46 -0.68 6.51
N LYS A 25 -24.10 -1.73 7.24
CA LYS A 25 -24.78 -2.19 8.44
C LYS A 25 -23.75 -2.52 9.51
N ASN A 26 -23.92 -1.95 10.71
CA ASN A 26 -23.03 -2.13 11.86
C ASN A 26 -21.54 -2.03 11.47
N PHE A 27 -21.10 -0.95 10.83
CA PHE A 27 -19.69 -0.73 10.51
C PHE A 27 -19.25 0.66 10.94
N GLY A 28 -18.13 0.75 11.67
CA GLY A 28 -17.71 2.01 12.27
C GLY A 28 -18.82 2.60 13.14
N PRO A 29 -19.21 3.88 12.94
CA PRO A 29 -20.30 4.51 13.68
C PRO A 29 -21.69 4.27 13.07
N PHE A 30 -21.81 3.54 11.97
CA PHE A 30 -23.07 3.35 11.25
C PHE A 30 -23.77 2.06 11.68
N SER A 31 -24.98 2.17 12.25
CA SER A 31 -25.87 1.03 12.51
C SER A 31 -26.49 0.51 11.21
N ALA A 32 -27.00 1.44 10.38
CA ALA A 32 -27.41 1.21 9.01
C ALA A 32 -27.31 2.54 8.24
N ALA A 33 -26.75 2.51 7.03
CA ALA A 33 -26.68 3.67 6.15
C ALA A 33 -26.58 3.26 4.67
N GLY A 34 -27.06 4.13 3.79
CA GLY A 34 -26.94 3.99 2.34
C GLY A 34 -26.46 5.31 1.73
N PHE A 35 -25.53 5.25 0.79
CA PHE A 35 -24.96 6.42 0.14
C PHE A 35 -24.90 6.18 -1.36
N ALA A 36 -25.54 7.05 -2.13
CA ALA A 36 -25.45 7.07 -3.58
C ALA A 36 -24.43 8.13 -4.03
N PHE A 37 -23.74 7.86 -5.12
CA PHE A 37 -22.71 8.71 -5.70
C PHE A 37 -22.95 8.81 -7.20
N SER A 38 -22.81 10.02 -7.76
CA SER A 38 -22.82 10.18 -9.21
C SER A 38 -21.48 9.78 -9.83
N GLY A 39 -21.53 9.17 -11.02
CA GLY A 39 -20.32 8.83 -11.80
C GLY A 39 -19.70 10.03 -12.55
N ARG A 40 -20.32 11.21 -12.50
CA ARG A 40 -19.95 12.40 -13.30
C ARG A 40 -19.96 13.68 -12.47
N SER A 41 -18.98 13.83 -11.58
CA SER A 41 -18.49 15.09 -11.00
C SER A 41 -17.59 14.75 -9.81
N VAL A 42 -16.98 15.77 -9.20
CA VAL A 42 -16.41 15.63 -7.86
C VAL A 42 -17.55 15.57 -6.85
N THR A 43 -17.63 14.49 -6.07
CA THR A 43 -18.54 14.39 -4.92
C THR A 43 -17.82 14.78 -3.64
N PHE A 44 -18.39 15.71 -2.88
CA PHE A 44 -17.88 16.16 -1.59
C PHE A 44 -18.71 15.57 -0.45
N VAL A 45 -18.12 14.61 0.26
CA VAL A 45 -18.67 14.06 1.49
C VAL A 45 -18.26 14.94 2.66
N VAL A 46 -19.18 15.78 3.13
CA VAL A 46 -18.94 16.79 4.17
C VAL A 46 -19.59 16.42 5.48
N GLY A 47 -19.04 16.86 6.61
CA GLY A 47 -19.68 16.70 7.90
C GLY A 47 -18.77 17.04 9.08
N GLY A 48 -19.36 17.22 10.26
CA GLY A 48 -18.60 17.55 11.48
C GLY A 48 -17.60 16.49 11.92
N ASN A 49 -16.78 16.80 12.92
CA ASN A 49 -15.88 15.81 13.52
C ASN A 49 -16.68 14.61 14.05
N ALA A 50 -16.13 13.41 13.86
CA ALA A 50 -16.78 12.14 14.22
C ALA A 50 -18.12 11.86 13.51
N SER A 51 -18.43 12.53 12.39
CA SER A 51 -19.62 12.22 11.58
C SER A 51 -19.55 10.88 10.83
N GLY A 52 -18.38 10.23 10.82
CA GLY A 52 -18.19 8.94 10.15
C GLY A 52 -17.56 9.00 8.75
N LYS A 53 -17.12 10.18 8.27
CA LYS A 53 -16.46 10.36 6.95
C LYS A 53 -15.36 9.33 6.64
N THR A 54 -14.31 9.27 7.46
CA THR A 54 -13.20 8.30 7.32
C THR A 54 -13.69 6.85 7.40
N GLN A 55 -14.79 6.59 8.11
CA GLN A 55 -15.37 5.25 8.22
C GLN A 55 -16.23 4.90 6.99
N LEU A 56 -16.85 5.88 6.31
CA LEU A 56 -17.49 5.69 5.01
C LEU A 56 -16.45 5.47 3.91
N CYS A 57 -15.43 6.33 3.82
CA CYS A 57 -14.27 6.12 2.95
C CYS A 57 -13.70 4.72 3.16
N GLY A 58 -13.47 4.38 4.42
CA GLY A 58 -12.96 3.09 4.83
C GLY A 58 -13.87 1.90 4.57
N ALA A 59 -15.18 2.08 4.58
CA ALA A 59 -16.14 1.03 4.22
C ALA A 59 -16.00 0.68 2.73
N ILE A 60 -15.87 1.69 1.87
CA ILE A 60 -15.61 1.49 0.43
C ILE A 60 -14.33 0.68 0.23
N VAL A 61 -13.23 1.15 0.84
CA VAL A 61 -11.94 0.48 0.78
C VAL A 61 -12.03 -0.95 1.32
N ALA A 62 -12.74 -1.15 2.44
CA ALA A 62 -12.88 -2.46 3.07
C ALA A 62 -13.68 -3.45 2.22
N ALA A 63 -14.73 -3.01 1.53
CA ALA A 63 -15.48 -3.87 0.62
C ALA A 63 -14.66 -4.29 -0.61
N ILE A 64 -13.71 -3.48 -1.05
CA ILE A 64 -12.82 -3.79 -2.18
C ILE A 64 -11.63 -4.63 -1.73
N VAL A 65 -10.95 -4.23 -0.64
CA VAL A 65 -9.66 -4.78 -0.18
C VAL A 65 -9.82 -5.95 0.79
N GLY A 66 -10.93 -6.01 1.52
CA GLY A 66 -11.23 -7.09 2.45
C GLY A 66 -10.52 -6.97 3.79
N ARG A 67 -10.11 -8.11 4.36
CA ARG A 67 -9.67 -8.22 5.77
C ARG A 67 -8.56 -7.25 6.17
N SER A 68 -7.64 -6.91 5.27
CA SER A 68 -6.53 -6.01 5.60
C SER A 68 -6.99 -4.58 5.86
N ALA A 69 -8.15 -4.15 5.34
CA ALA A 69 -8.65 -2.79 5.53
C ALA A 69 -9.57 -2.63 6.76
N ILE A 70 -9.79 -3.68 7.55
CA ILE A 70 -10.68 -3.63 8.72
C ILE A 70 -9.98 -3.85 10.04
N ARG A 71 -10.52 -3.20 11.07
CA ARG A 71 -10.23 -3.45 12.47
C ARG A 71 -11.46 -4.07 13.10
N VAL A 72 -11.25 -5.19 13.78
CA VAL A 72 -12.31 -5.87 14.52
C VAL A 72 -12.29 -5.42 15.98
N ARG A 73 -13.46 -5.27 16.58
CA ARG A 73 -13.68 -4.95 17.99
C ARG A 73 -14.48 -6.07 18.64
N GLU A 74 -13.83 -6.93 19.41
CA GLU A 74 -14.51 -8.00 20.14
C GLU A 74 -15.57 -7.43 21.10
N GLY A 75 -16.71 -8.12 21.22
CA GLY A 75 -17.84 -7.69 22.07
C GLY A 75 -18.68 -6.53 21.51
N ALA A 76 -18.35 -6.03 20.32
CA ALA A 76 -19.11 -4.97 19.65
C ALA A 76 -20.26 -5.51 18.78
N THR A 77 -21.15 -4.62 18.34
CA THR A 77 -22.39 -4.97 17.63
C THR A 77 -22.09 -5.56 16.26
N GLY A 78 -22.47 -6.82 16.05
CA GLY A 78 -22.35 -7.51 14.77
C GLY A 78 -23.67 -8.19 14.37
N PRO A 79 -23.73 -8.75 13.15
CA PRO A 79 -22.66 -8.76 12.17
C PRO A 79 -22.53 -7.42 11.42
N SER A 80 -21.30 -7.07 11.05
CA SER A 80 -20.98 -5.93 10.20
C SER A 80 -21.08 -6.34 8.73
N HIS A 81 -21.78 -5.54 7.92
CA HIS A 81 -21.90 -5.77 6.48
C HIS A 81 -21.63 -4.46 5.73
N VAL A 82 -20.83 -4.55 4.68
CA VAL A 82 -20.61 -3.46 3.73
C VAL A 82 -20.77 -4.00 2.32
N THR A 83 -21.53 -3.29 1.53
CA THR A 83 -21.76 -3.58 0.12
C THR A 83 -21.44 -2.35 -0.71
N VAL A 84 -20.64 -2.53 -1.76
CA VAL A 84 -20.28 -1.46 -2.71
C VAL A 84 -20.69 -1.90 -4.10
N THR A 85 -21.54 -1.10 -4.74
CA THR A 85 -21.93 -1.26 -6.14
C THR A 85 -20.96 -0.48 -7.01
N LEU A 86 -20.33 -1.18 -7.96
CA LEU A 86 -19.44 -0.61 -8.98
C LEU A 86 -20.11 -0.71 -10.35
N ILE A 87 -19.99 0.34 -11.15
CA ILE A 87 -20.53 0.39 -12.51
C ILE A 87 -19.40 0.77 -13.47
N GLU A 88 -19.31 0.08 -14.60
CA GLU A 88 -18.47 0.46 -15.75
C GLU A 88 -19.22 0.11 -17.03
N ASP A 89 -19.44 1.11 -17.90
CA ASP A 89 -20.33 1.00 -19.06
C ASP A 89 -21.73 0.43 -18.66
N ASP A 90 -22.14 -0.71 -19.21
CA ASP A 90 -23.41 -1.38 -18.89
C ASP A 90 -23.28 -2.44 -17.78
N LEU A 91 -22.07 -2.64 -17.24
CA LEU A 91 -21.80 -3.66 -16.23
C LEU A 91 -22.03 -3.09 -14.83
N THR A 92 -22.94 -3.71 -14.07
CA THR A 92 -23.17 -3.40 -12.65
C THR A 92 -22.76 -4.60 -11.81
N GLU A 93 -21.84 -4.39 -10.87
CA GLU A 93 -21.31 -5.43 -10.01
C GLU A 93 -21.26 -5.02 -8.55
N VAL A 94 -21.30 -6.01 -7.66
CA VAL A 94 -21.44 -5.77 -6.22
C VAL A 94 -20.33 -6.47 -5.45
N SER A 95 -19.52 -5.68 -4.75
CA SER A 95 -18.48 -6.16 -3.83
C SER A 95 -19.01 -6.18 -2.40
N THR A 96 -18.84 -7.29 -1.69
CA THR A 96 -19.39 -7.46 -0.34
C THR A 96 -18.32 -7.85 0.68
N LEU A 97 -18.39 -7.22 1.85
CA LEU A 97 -17.65 -7.59 3.05
C LEU A 97 -18.63 -7.89 4.19
N SER A 98 -18.42 -8.98 4.90
CA SER A 98 -19.21 -9.36 6.07
C SER A 98 -18.28 -9.81 7.20
N VAL A 99 -18.52 -9.32 8.41
CA VAL A 99 -17.80 -9.71 9.61
C VAL A 99 -18.81 -10.15 10.66
N SER A 100 -18.68 -11.38 11.12
CA SER A 100 -19.54 -11.95 12.15
C SER A 100 -18.71 -12.54 13.27
N ALA A 101 -19.31 -12.61 14.46
CA ALA A 101 -18.79 -13.40 15.58
C ALA A 101 -19.68 -14.63 15.72
N ASP A 102 -19.08 -15.81 15.88
CA ASP A 102 -19.84 -17.01 16.20
C ASP A 102 -20.27 -17.05 17.68
N SER A 103 -20.99 -18.10 18.08
CA SER A 103 -21.45 -18.28 19.46
C SER A 103 -20.32 -18.45 20.49
N ARG A 104 -19.08 -18.66 20.05
CA ARG A 104 -17.87 -18.75 20.87
C ARG A 104 -17.06 -17.45 20.85
N GLY A 105 -17.53 -16.42 20.15
CA GLY A 105 -16.84 -15.15 19.96
C GLY A 105 -15.72 -15.17 18.91
N GLN A 106 -15.54 -16.27 18.17
CA GLN A 106 -14.59 -16.29 17.06
C GLN A 106 -15.08 -15.44 15.90
N ILE A 107 -14.17 -14.63 15.37
CA ILE A 107 -14.47 -13.70 14.30
C ILE A 107 -14.26 -14.36 12.94
N ALA A 108 -15.34 -14.44 12.16
CA ALA A 108 -15.32 -14.79 10.75
C ALA A 108 -15.37 -13.52 9.89
N VAL A 109 -14.47 -13.43 8.90
CA VAL A 109 -14.47 -12.37 7.88
C VAL A 109 -14.73 -13.04 6.54
N SER A 110 -15.88 -12.74 5.94
CA SER A 110 -16.22 -13.14 4.57
C SER A 110 -16.06 -11.94 3.65
N HIS A 111 -15.33 -12.10 2.57
CA HIS A 111 -15.09 -11.07 1.56
C HIS A 111 -15.32 -11.67 0.19
N ALA A 112 -16.22 -11.07 -0.58
CA ALA A 112 -16.57 -11.47 -1.93
C ALA A 112 -16.37 -10.26 -2.86
N PRO A 113 -15.13 -10.03 -3.34
CA PRO A 113 -14.87 -8.97 -4.31
C PRO A 113 -15.47 -9.33 -5.67
N CYS A 114 -16.15 -8.38 -6.31
CA CYS A 114 -16.60 -8.55 -7.69
C CYS A 114 -15.45 -8.40 -8.71
N PRO A 115 -15.60 -8.86 -9.96
CA PRO A 115 -14.61 -8.67 -11.02
C PRO A 115 -14.09 -7.23 -11.18
N LEU A 116 -14.95 -6.21 -11.09
CA LEU A 116 -14.57 -4.81 -11.12
C LEU A 116 -13.68 -4.48 -9.91
N ALA A 117 -14.05 -4.89 -8.70
CA ALA A 117 -13.21 -4.73 -7.51
C ALA A 117 -11.85 -5.45 -7.64
N MET A 118 -11.81 -6.63 -8.27
CA MET A 118 -10.56 -7.35 -8.56
C MET A 118 -9.68 -6.60 -9.56
N ARG A 119 -10.26 -5.92 -10.55
CA ARG A 119 -9.52 -5.02 -11.44
C ARG A 119 -8.96 -3.83 -10.68
N ILE A 120 -9.73 -3.23 -9.77
CA ILE A 120 -9.23 -2.18 -8.87
C ILE A 120 -7.99 -2.65 -8.11
N LEU A 121 -8.07 -3.82 -7.45
CA LEU A 121 -6.95 -4.39 -6.70
C LEU A 121 -5.73 -4.67 -7.59
N THR A 122 -5.96 -5.14 -8.81
CA THR A 122 -4.89 -5.40 -9.78
C THR A 122 -4.20 -4.10 -10.19
N THR A 123 -4.97 -3.05 -10.48
CA THR A 123 -4.42 -1.72 -10.81
C THR A 123 -3.64 -1.14 -9.65
N MET A 124 -4.14 -1.25 -8.42
CA MET A 124 -3.46 -0.79 -7.21
C MET A 124 -2.17 -1.57 -6.89
N SER A 125 -1.92 -2.71 -7.54
CA SER A 125 -0.67 -3.46 -7.36
C SER A 125 0.51 -2.84 -8.12
N ASP A 126 0.24 -1.93 -9.06
CA ASP A 126 1.27 -1.13 -9.74
C ASP A 126 1.63 0.09 -8.86
N PRO A 127 2.86 0.16 -8.31
CA PRO A 127 3.27 1.28 -7.46
C PRO A 127 3.36 2.62 -8.20
N ASP A 128 3.43 2.61 -9.54
CA ASP A 128 3.45 3.80 -10.39
C ASP A 128 2.10 4.08 -11.05
N GLY A 129 1.09 3.25 -10.79
CA GLY A 129 -0.27 3.36 -11.32
C GLY A 129 -1.18 4.29 -10.50
N PRO A 130 -2.43 4.51 -10.96
CA PRO A 130 -3.41 5.31 -10.23
C PRO A 130 -3.84 4.61 -8.93
N CYS A 131 -3.96 5.37 -7.84
CA CYS A 131 -4.39 4.82 -6.56
C CYS A 131 -5.91 4.94 -6.33
N LEU A 132 -6.51 4.03 -5.55
CA LEU A 132 -7.91 4.16 -5.14
C LEU A 132 -8.10 5.25 -4.06
N LEU A 133 -7.12 5.39 -3.16
CA LEU A 133 -7.21 6.26 -1.98
C LEU A 133 -5.97 7.15 -1.87
N LEU A 134 -6.22 8.45 -1.84
CA LEU A 134 -5.26 9.47 -1.48
C LEU A 134 -5.58 10.02 -0.08
N ALA A 135 -4.78 9.59 0.89
CA ALA A 135 -4.83 10.00 2.30
C ALA A 135 -3.47 10.56 2.77
N GLU A 136 -3.38 11.15 3.96
CA GLU A 136 -2.13 11.69 4.53
C GLU A 136 -0.92 10.76 4.36
N GLU A 137 -1.16 9.46 4.54
CA GLU A 137 -0.12 8.43 4.57
C GLU A 137 0.42 8.06 3.18
N SER A 138 -0.33 8.39 2.12
CA SER A 138 0.07 8.25 0.72
C SER A 138 0.84 9.46 0.18
N MET A 139 1.03 10.50 1.02
CA MET A 139 1.86 11.66 0.66
C MET A 139 3.34 11.37 0.89
N GLY A 140 4.18 11.78 -0.06
CA GLY A 140 5.64 11.59 0.07
C GLY A 140 6.37 11.33 -1.24
N ARG A 141 5.66 11.28 -2.38
CA ARG A 141 6.33 11.23 -3.69
C ARG A 141 7.10 12.55 -3.90
N SER A 142 8.42 12.46 -3.91
CA SER A 142 9.27 13.57 -4.35
C SER A 142 9.27 13.59 -5.87
N LEU A 143 8.62 14.58 -6.47
CA LEU A 143 8.67 14.79 -7.91
C LEU A 143 10.11 15.12 -8.33
N VAL A 144 10.64 14.40 -9.32
CA VAL A 144 11.95 14.68 -9.91
C VAL A 144 11.80 15.65 -11.10
N LYS A 145 12.91 16.23 -11.59
CA LYS A 145 12.87 17.21 -12.69
C LYS A 145 12.06 16.72 -13.91
N GLY A 146 12.20 15.45 -14.29
CA GLY A 146 11.47 14.86 -15.41
C GLY A 146 9.95 14.75 -15.18
N ASP A 147 9.50 14.66 -13.93
CA ASP A 147 8.05 14.61 -13.62
C ASP A 147 7.38 15.96 -13.93
N TRP A 148 8.08 17.07 -13.68
CA TRP A 148 7.55 18.42 -13.93
C TRP A 148 7.28 18.68 -15.41
N GLU A 149 8.18 18.24 -16.29
CA GLU A 149 8.01 18.34 -17.75
C GLU A 149 6.82 17.50 -18.22
N VAL A 150 6.64 16.32 -17.63
CA VAL A 150 5.50 15.43 -17.93
C VAL A 150 4.18 16.06 -17.47
N ILE A 151 4.15 16.62 -16.25
CA ILE A 151 2.97 17.31 -15.71
C ILE A 151 2.63 18.50 -16.61
N GLU A 152 3.61 19.35 -16.93
CA GLU A 152 3.39 20.54 -17.77
C GLU A 152 2.79 20.18 -19.14
N ARG A 153 3.30 19.14 -19.78
CA ARG A 153 2.82 18.67 -21.07
C ARG A 153 1.40 18.11 -21.02
N LEU A 154 1.02 17.51 -19.89
CA LEU A 154 -0.26 16.80 -19.76
C LEU A 154 -1.37 17.64 -19.15
N LEU A 155 -1.05 18.69 -18.38
CA LEU A 155 -2.06 19.54 -17.75
C LEU A 155 -2.99 20.19 -18.78
N PRO A 156 -4.29 20.35 -18.47
CA PRO A 156 -5.20 21.10 -19.32
C PRO A 156 -4.77 22.56 -19.46
N ASP A 157 -5.02 23.17 -20.62
CA ASP A 157 -4.61 24.54 -20.90
C ASP A 157 -5.13 25.56 -19.88
N ARG A 158 -6.36 25.37 -19.40
CA ARG A 158 -6.97 26.22 -18.37
C ARG A 158 -6.17 26.27 -17.06
N ILE A 159 -5.49 25.17 -16.71
CA ILE A 159 -4.67 25.06 -15.49
C ILE A 159 -3.23 25.49 -15.79
N ARG A 160 -2.69 25.04 -16.93
CA ARG A 160 -1.32 25.31 -17.38
C ARG A 160 -1.06 26.81 -17.62
N GLN A 161 -2.05 27.55 -18.10
CA GLN A 161 -1.94 29.00 -18.32
C GLN A 161 -2.20 29.81 -17.03
N GLY A 162 -2.64 29.16 -15.96
CA GLY A 162 -2.94 29.81 -14.69
C GLY A 162 -1.71 30.35 -13.98
N GLU A 163 -1.88 31.48 -13.28
CA GLU A 163 -0.80 32.12 -12.52
C GLU A 163 -0.20 31.18 -11.45
N ARG A 164 -1.04 30.32 -10.85
CA ARG A 164 -0.60 29.35 -9.84
C ARG A 164 0.34 28.29 -10.42
N TRP A 165 0.03 27.74 -11.59
CA TRP A 165 0.94 26.83 -12.27
C TRP A 165 2.24 27.52 -12.64
N SER A 166 2.20 28.75 -13.18
CA SER A 166 3.41 29.51 -13.55
C SER A 166 4.36 29.74 -12.36
N ARG A 167 3.81 30.02 -11.17
CA ARG A 167 4.60 30.16 -9.94
C ARG A 167 5.14 28.82 -9.45
N LEU A 168 4.31 27.78 -9.50
CA LEU A 168 4.67 26.45 -9.04
C LEU A 168 5.73 25.81 -9.94
N SER A 169 5.63 25.90 -11.27
CA SER A 169 6.60 25.33 -12.21
C SER A 169 7.98 26.00 -12.10
N LYS A 170 8.02 27.30 -11.79
CA LYS A 170 9.27 28.04 -11.55
C LYS A 170 9.94 27.68 -10.22
N ASN A 171 9.16 27.43 -9.17
CA ASN A 171 9.67 27.16 -7.81
C ASN A 171 9.75 25.66 -7.46
N GLY A 172 9.09 24.80 -8.25
CA GLY A 172 8.78 23.40 -7.97
C GLY A 172 9.98 22.48 -7.85
N THR A 173 11.09 22.80 -8.51
CA THR A 173 12.35 22.06 -8.42
C THR A 173 12.98 22.10 -7.03
N HIS A 174 12.60 23.07 -6.17
CA HIS A 174 13.17 23.25 -4.82
C HIS A 174 12.29 22.73 -3.68
N LEU A 175 11.07 22.26 -3.95
CA LEU A 175 10.06 21.91 -2.93
C LEU A 175 10.25 20.52 -2.29
N GLY A 176 11.09 19.64 -2.86
CA GLY A 176 11.12 18.21 -2.51
C GLY A 176 11.23 17.83 -1.02
N ARG A 177 12.05 18.52 -0.21
CA ARG A 177 12.20 18.24 1.24
C ARG A 177 11.70 19.35 2.17
N LEU A 178 11.33 20.51 1.62
CA LEU A 178 10.92 21.70 2.36
C LEU A 178 9.45 22.07 2.16
N ALA A 179 8.72 21.35 1.30
CA ALA A 179 7.31 21.56 1.06
C ALA A 179 6.46 21.38 2.33
N SER A 180 5.51 22.28 2.52
CA SER A 180 4.44 22.15 3.49
C SER A 180 3.59 20.91 3.19
N GLN A 181 2.86 20.41 4.19
CA GLN A 181 1.96 19.26 4.00
C GLN A 181 0.87 19.53 2.95
N GLY A 182 0.40 20.77 2.83
CA GLY A 182 -0.56 21.17 1.79
C GLY A 182 0.05 21.11 0.38
N GLU A 183 1.31 21.50 0.22
CA GLU A 183 2.02 21.40 -1.06
C GLU A 183 2.30 19.94 -1.43
N GLN A 184 2.66 19.08 -0.46
CA GLN A 184 2.82 17.64 -0.70
C GLN A 184 1.51 17.00 -1.18
N ALA A 185 0.39 17.35 -0.56
CA ALA A 185 -0.94 16.92 -0.98
C ALA A 185 -1.25 17.34 -2.43
N LEU A 186 -0.91 18.58 -2.78
CA LEU A 186 -1.08 19.10 -4.13
C LEU A 186 -0.20 18.36 -5.14
N MET A 187 1.05 18.02 -4.78
CA MET A 187 1.94 17.26 -5.67
C MET A 187 1.40 15.86 -5.93
N SER A 188 0.85 15.19 -4.91
CA SER A 188 0.20 13.90 -5.09
C SER A 188 -1.01 14.00 -6.02
N LEU A 189 -1.82 15.06 -5.92
CA LEU A 189 -2.94 15.28 -6.84
C LEU A 189 -2.51 15.52 -8.29
N LEU A 190 -1.48 16.34 -8.50
CA LEU A 190 -0.91 16.56 -9.83
C LEU A 190 -0.38 15.25 -10.44
N TRP A 191 0.25 14.41 -9.62
CA TRP A 191 0.73 13.12 -10.08
C TRP A 191 -0.43 12.17 -10.40
N GLU A 192 -1.47 12.11 -9.56
CA GLU A 192 -2.69 11.34 -9.82
C GLU A 192 -3.30 11.72 -11.17
N PHE A 193 -3.38 13.02 -11.48
CA PHE A 193 -3.85 13.46 -12.80
C PHE A 193 -2.99 12.89 -13.95
N VAL A 194 -1.67 12.91 -13.82
CA VAL A 194 -0.75 12.38 -14.84
C VAL A 194 -0.91 10.88 -15.03
N VAL A 195 -0.92 10.08 -13.95
CA VAL A 195 -1.04 8.62 -14.07
C VAL A 195 -2.41 8.22 -14.59
N ARG A 196 -3.48 8.89 -14.16
CA ARG A 196 -4.84 8.64 -14.64
C ARG A 196 -5.02 9.00 -16.10
N LYS A 197 -4.37 10.07 -16.58
CA LYS A 197 -4.39 10.45 -17.99
C LYS A 197 -3.66 9.44 -18.89
N LYS A 198 -2.69 8.71 -18.34
CA LYS A 198 -1.95 7.66 -19.05
C LYS A 198 -2.55 6.27 -18.87
N ALA A 199 -3.36 6.07 -17.84
CA ALA A 199 -3.90 4.77 -17.48
C ALA A 199 -4.99 4.35 -18.47
N ASN A 200 -4.99 3.05 -18.81
CA ASN A 200 -6.07 2.44 -19.59
C ASN A 200 -7.33 2.22 -18.74
N LEU A 201 -7.18 2.12 -17.42
CA LEU A 201 -8.28 1.88 -16.48
C LEU A 201 -8.60 3.16 -15.71
N ARG A 202 -9.88 3.55 -15.72
CA ARG A 202 -10.39 4.77 -15.08
C ARG A 202 -10.96 4.44 -13.70
N LEU A 203 -10.05 4.25 -12.74
CA LEU A 203 -10.37 3.88 -11.36
C LEU A 203 -11.05 5.04 -10.60
N PRO A 204 -11.98 4.82 -9.65
CA PRO A 204 -12.39 5.86 -8.71
C PRO A 204 -11.21 6.44 -7.89
N LEU A 205 -11.30 7.70 -7.47
CA LEU A 205 -10.36 8.34 -6.55
C LEU A 205 -11.09 8.76 -5.27
N LEU A 206 -10.69 8.18 -4.14
CA LEU A 206 -11.10 8.60 -2.80
C LEU A 206 -10.05 9.54 -2.24
N VAL A 207 -10.46 10.67 -1.70
CA VAL A 207 -9.58 11.69 -1.13
C VAL A 207 -9.97 11.92 0.32
N ASP A 208 -9.20 11.42 1.28
CA ASP A 208 -9.53 11.50 2.71
C ASP A 208 -8.52 12.36 3.49
N ASP A 209 -9.05 13.31 4.27
CA ASP A 209 -8.34 14.18 5.23
C ASP A 209 -7.25 15.13 4.65
N ILE A 210 -6.88 14.99 3.38
CA ILE A 210 -5.83 15.83 2.77
C ILE A 210 -6.29 17.28 2.55
N ALA A 211 -7.58 17.47 2.27
CA ALA A 211 -8.18 18.77 1.94
C ALA A 211 -8.17 19.76 3.12
N MET A 212 -8.05 19.25 4.36
CA MET A 212 -8.00 20.08 5.57
C MET A 212 -6.70 20.90 5.67
N ARG A 213 -5.66 20.51 4.94
CA ARG A 213 -4.30 21.08 5.04
C ARG A 213 -4.01 22.16 4.02
N TRP A 214 -4.94 22.39 3.10
CA TRP A 214 -4.78 23.46 2.12
C TRP A 214 -5.09 24.81 2.75
N ASP A 215 -4.15 25.73 2.60
CA ASP A 215 -4.44 27.15 2.73
C ASP A 215 -5.39 27.61 1.62
N TYR A 216 -5.85 28.85 1.68
CA TYR A 216 -6.80 29.38 0.71
C TYR A 216 -6.29 29.25 -0.74
N ALA A 217 -4.99 29.50 -0.93
CA ALA A 217 -4.33 29.53 -2.22
C ALA A 217 -4.18 28.14 -2.86
N THR A 218 -3.64 27.19 -2.10
CA THR A 218 -3.43 25.79 -2.49
C THR A 218 -4.78 25.11 -2.73
N ARG A 219 -5.80 25.45 -1.94
CA ARG A 219 -7.14 24.86 -2.06
C ARG A 219 -7.76 25.14 -3.43
N ASN A 220 -7.78 26.39 -3.89
CA ASN A 220 -8.44 26.72 -5.17
C ASN A 220 -7.77 25.98 -6.32
N PHE A 221 -6.44 25.95 -6.33
CA PHE A 221 -5.70 25.22 -7.35
C PHE A 221 -5.90 23.70 -7.24
N ALA A 222 -5.94 23.13 -6.03
CA ALA A 222 -6.27 21.72 -5.84
C ALA A 222 -7.67 21.37 -6.35
N LEU A 223 -8.66 22.26 -6.22
CA LEU A 223 -10.00 22.06 -6.78
C LEU A 223 -9.99 22.04 -8.31
N GLU A 224 -9.21 22.91 -8.95
CA GLU A 224 -9.02 22.85 -10.41
C GLU A 224 -8.39 21.52 -10.85
N ILE A 225 -7.43 20.99 -10.08
CA ILE A 225 -6.85 19.67 -10.37
C ILE A 225 -7.88 18.55 -10.15
N LEU A 226 -8.64 18.57 -9.06
CA LEU A 226 -9.68 17.56 -8.78
C LEU A 226 -10.77 17.58 -9.87
N ASP A 227 -11.17 18.76 -10.33
CA ASP A 227 -12.08 18.93 -11.45
C ASP A 227 -11.51 18.30 -12.73
N ALA A 228 -10.24 18.56 -13.05
CA ALA A 228 -9.57 17.93 -14.19
C ALA A 228 -9.43 16.40 -14.04
N ILE A 229 -9.24 15.87 -12.83
CA ILE A 229 -9.25 14.42 -12.57
C ILE A 229 -10.67 13.86 -12.75
N SER A 230 -11.71 14.64 -12.42
CA SER A 230 -13.10 14.22 -12.55
C SER A 230 -13.53 14.00 -14.00
N GLU A 231 -12.85 14.63 -14.97
CA GLU A 231 -13.02 14.35 -16.40
C GLU A 231 -12.48 12.96 -16.81
N LEU A 232 -11.58 12.39 -16.00
CA LEU A 232 -10.91 11.12 -16.28
C LEU A 232 -11.47 9.95 -15.44
N SER A 233 -11.99 10.24 -14.25
CA SER A 233 -12.38 9.24 -13.25
C SER A 233 -13.31 9.84 -12.20
N GLN A 234 -14.14 9.03 -11.54
CA GLN A 234 -14.92 9.52 -10.39
C GLN A 234 -13.99 10.00 -9.27
N VAL A 235 -14.34 11.12 -8.63
CA VAL A 235 -13.59 11.68 -7.49
C VAL A 235 -14.54 11.88 -6.32
N ILE A 236 -14.21 11.31 -5.15
CA ILE A 236 -14.98 11.44 -3.91
C ILE A 236 -14.06 12.01 -2.83
N VAL A 237 -14.38 13.21 -2.34
CA VAL A 237 -13.57 13.96 -1.38
C VAL A 237 -14.26 13.99 -0.02
N PHE A 238 -13.60 13.49 1.01
CA PHE A 238 -14.06 13.51 2.40
C PHE A 238 -13.44 14.70 3.13
N SER A 239 -14.28 15.64 3.59
CA SER A 239 -13.80 16.89 4.22
C SER A 239 -14.64 17.34 5.41
N SER A 240 -14.00 17.95 6.41
CA SER A 240 -14.68 18.53 7.57
C SER A 240 -15.15 19.98 7.37
N ARG A 241 -14.62 20.67 6.34
CA ARG A 241 -14.96 22.08 6.09
C ARG A 241 -16.17 22.17 5.16
N GLN A 242 -17.26 22.78 5.64
CA GLN A 242 -18.36 23.32 4.83
C GLN A 242 -17.90 24.56 4.02
N SER A 243 -16.69 24.51 3.44
CA SER A 243 -16.31 25.54 2.47
C SER A 243 -17.27 25.40 1.29
N PRO A 244 -17.74 26.50 0.67
CA PRO A 244 -18.41 26.43 -0.62
C PRO A 244 -17.36 25.93 -1.61
N LEU A 245 -17.30 24.61 -1.77
CA LEU A 245 -16.52 23.94 -2.80
C LEU A 245 -17.35 24.20 -4.05
N ILE A 246 -16.90 25.16 -4.85
CA ILE A 246 -17.62 25.61 -6.03
C ILE A 246 -17.51 24.50 -7.06
N GLY A 247 -18.66 23.93 -7.45
CA GLY A 247 -18.77 22.84 -8.40
C GLY A 247 -18.67 21.45 -7.76
N GLY A 248 -19.56 20.55 -8.13
CA GLY A 248 -19.63 19.18 -7.62
C GLY A 248 -20.87 18.87 -6.77
N GLU A 249 -21.12 17.59 -6.55
CA GLU A 249 -22.21 17.08 -5.71
C GLU A 249 -21.82 17.14 -4.23
N ILE A 250 -22.74 17.51 -3.33
CA ILE A 250 -22.49 17.55 -1.89
C ILE A 250 -23.31 16.47 -1.19
N LEU A 251 -22.63 15.60 -0.45
CA LEU A 251 -23.24 14.59 0.43
C LEU A 251 -22.91 14.95 1.88
N GLU A 252 -23.92 15.40 2.64
CA GLU A 252 -23.74 15.78 4.04
C GLU A 252 -23.95 14.61 5.01
N LEU A 253 -22.93 14.31 5.81
CA LEU A 253 -22.97 13.36 6.90
C LEU A 253 -23.32 14.06 8.22
N VAL A 254 -24.53 13.80 8.68
CA VAL A 254 -24.97 14.18 10.02
C VAL A 254 -24.41 13.19 11.04
N ARG A 255 -23.88 13.71 12.15
CA ARG A 255 -23.38 12.86 13.23
C ARG A 255 -24.53 11.97 13.76
N PRO A 256 -24.34 10.64 13.84
CA PRO A 256 -25.38 9.76 14.35
C PRO A 256 -25.69 10.11 15.81
N LYS A 257 -26.99 10.16 16.14
CA LYS A 257 -27.49 10.50 17.50
C LYS A 257 -27.05 9.46 18.53
N GLU A 258 -26.94 8.20 18.12
CA GLU A 258 -26.44 7.09 18.94
C GLU A 258 -25.25 6.45 18.23
N ALA A 259 -24.05 6.63 18.77
CA ALA A 259 -22.85 6.03 18.20
C ALA A 259 -22.83 4.53 18.53
N VAL A 260 -23.13 3.68 17.53
CA VAL A 260 -22.99 2.23 17.69
C VAL A 260 -21.51 1.87 17.69
N THR A 261 -21.11 1.04 18.64
CA THR A 261 -19.81 0.37 18.58
C THR A 261 -19.99 -0.89 17.76
N SER A 262 -19.56 -0.81 16.50
CA SER A 262 -19.67 -1.89 15.52
C SER A 262 -18.54 -2.92 15.63
N LEU A 263 -18.82 -4.18 15.27
CA LEU A 263 -17.88 -5.29 15.26
C LEU A 263 -16.68 -5.05 14.34
N ALA A 264 -16.92 -4.44 13.18
CA ALA A 264 -15.89 -4.00 12.27
C ALA A 264 -15.92 -2.48 12.07
N GLY A 265 -14.75 -1.91 11.83
CA GLY A 265 -14.59 -0.55 11.33
C GLY A 265 -13.34 -0.45 10.48
N TYR A 266 -13.15 0.68 9.83
CA TYR A 266 -11.98 0.90 8.99
C TYR A 266 -10.69 0.91 9.83
N ASN A 267 -9.67 0.21 9.34
CA ASN A 267 -8.32 0.25 9.88
C ASN A 267 -7.47 1.19 9.03
N ASP A 268 -7.47 2.46 9.41
CA ASP A 268 -6.62 3.52 8.84
C ASP A 268 -5.14 3.13 8.84
N ARG A 269 -4.67 2.40 9.85
CA ARG A 269 -3.27 1.97 10.00
C ARG A 269 -2.78 0.93 8.98
N SER A 270 -3.65 0.35 8.17
CA SER A 270 -3.29 -0.71 7.22
C SER A 270 -2.64 -0.19 5.94
N PHE A 271 -2.87 1.08 5.63
CA PHE A 271 -2.28 1.80 4.51
C PHE A 271 -1.15 2.75 4.94
N MET A 272 -0.79 2.73 6.22
CA MET A 272 0.42 3.36 6.73
C MET A 272 1.65 2.67 6.13
N PRO A 273 2.54 3.38 5.41
CA PRO A 273 3.94 3.04 5.51
C PRO A 273 4.25 3.09 7.01
N ARG A 274 4.80 2.02 7.57
CA ARG A 274 5.29 2.01 8.96
C ARG A 274 6.02 3.33 9.17
N ARG A 275 5.43 4.27 9.93
CA ARG A 275 6.15 5.45 10.41
C ARG A 275 7.37 4.85 11.10
N GLN A 276 8.54 5.00 10.48
CA GLN A 276 9.78 5.07 11.22
C GLN A 276 9.52 6.22 12.18
N THR A 277 9.08 5.87 13.39
CA THR A 277 8.99 6.79 14.49
C THR A 277 10.35 7.45 14.48
N ARG A 278 10.39 8.77 14.26
CA ARG A 278 11.60 9.57 14.47
C ARG A 278 12.12 9.11 15.81
N ALA A 279 13.19 8.33 15.78
CA ALA A 279 13.75 7.78 16.98
C ALA A 279 14.04 9.00 17.84
N ARG A 280 13.38 9.08 19.01
CA ARG A 280 14.02 9.67 20.18
C ARG A 280 15.46 9.20 20.11
N ARG A 281 16.44 10.09 20.30
CA ARG A 281 17.86 9.72 20.46
C ARG A 281 17.94 8.64 21.56
N GLN A 282 17.71 7.40 21.18
CA GLN A 282 17.98 6.20 21.93
C GLN A 282 19.47 5.99 21.68
N GLY A 283 20.17 5.55 22.71
CA GLY A 283 21.57 5.13 22.57
C GLY A 283 21.73 4.11 21.43
N PRO A 284 22.97 3.75 21.09
CA PRO A 284 23.25 2.85 19.98
C PRO A 284 22.34 1.60 20.02
N LEU A 285 21.53 1.42 18.96
CA LEU A 285 20.42 0.47 18.91
C LEU A 285 20.88 -1.00 18.97
N TRP A 286 22.14 -1.26 18.63
CA TRP A 286 22.72 -2.59 18.48
C TRP A 286 24.04 -2.66 19.25
N ILE A 287 24.02 -3.27 20.44
CA ILE A 287 25.18 -3.35 21.32
C ILE A 287 25.74 -4.77 21.28
N ARG A 288 27.06 -4.92 21.06
CA ARG A 288 27.74 -6.22 21.03
C ARG A 288 27.56 -6.94 22.37
N GLY A 289 27.16 -8.21 22.32
CA GLY A 289 26.80 -9.01 23.50
C GLY A 289 25.45 -8.65 24.12
N GLY A 290 24.80 -7.57 23.66
CA GLY A 290 23.44 -7.23 24.02
C GLY A 290 22.44 -8.23 23.44
N LYS A 291 21.26 -8.30 24.06
CA LYS A 291 20.19 -9.22 23.65
C LYS A 291 19.34 -8.61 22.54
N PHE A 292 19.20 -9.32 21.43
CA PHE A 292 18.32 -8.94 20.33
C PHE A 292 16.84 -9.06 20.76
N PRO A 293 15.98 -8.08 20.45
CA PRO A 293 14.64 -7.98 21.05
C PRO A 293 13.60 -8.93 20.47
N ARG A 294 13.91 -9.65 19.37
CA ARG A 294 12.96 -10.55 18.69
C ARG A 294 13.50 -11.97 18.71
N GLN A 295 12.59 -12.94 18.88
CA GLN A 295 12.87 -14.36 18.64
C GLN A 295 12.60 -14.71 17.17
N GLU A 296 13.20 -15.81 16.72
CA GLU A 296 12.83 -16.41 15.43
C GLU A 296 11.34 -16.73 15.39
N ASN A 297 10.72 -16.43 14.25
CA ASN A 297 9.35 -16.77 13.96
C ASN A 297 9.13 -16.73 12.44
N ARG A 298 7.88 -16.81 11.98
CA ARG A 298 7.56 -16.80 10.55
C ARG A 298 7.87 -15.51 9.79
N SER A 299 8.26 -14.42 10.47
CA SER A 299 8.68 -13.15 9.86
C SER A 299 10.07 -12.68 10.30
N CYS A 300 10.79 -13.51 11.07
CA CYS A 300 12.11 -13.19 11.62
C CYS A 300 12.98 -14.44 11.59
N GLU A 301 14.11 -14.37 10.91
CA GLU A 301 15.15 -15.40 10.93
C GLU A 301 16.45 -14.79 11.47
N LEU A 302 17.14 -15.55 12.33
CA LEU A 302 18.39 -15.14 12.98
C LEU A 302 19.51 -16.07 12.54
N LYS A 303 20.65 -15.51 12.12
CA LYS A 303 21.83 -16.29 11.74
C LYS A 303 23.10 -15.73 12.38
N GLU A 304 23.90 -16.64 12.90
CA GLU A 304 25.28 -16.38 13.28
C GLU A 304 26.20 -16.72 12.10
N ILE A 305 27.17 -15.86 11.82
CA ILE A 305 28.24 -16.16 10.87
C ILE A 305 29.35 -16.88 11.64
N LYS A 306 29.46 -18.20 11.44
CA LYS A 306 30.50 -19.03 12.06
C LYS A 306 31.76 -19.20 11.19
N GLY A 307 31.67 -18.90 9.89
CA GLY A 307 32.75 -19.08 8.91
C GLY A 307 33.61 -17.83 8.69
N ALA A 308 34.83 -18.01 8.19
CA ALA A 308 35.79 -16.93 7.94
C ALA A 308 35.41 -15.98 6.78
N ASN A 309 34.48 -16.39 5.91
CA ASN A 309 33.98 -15.56 4.81
C ASN A 309 32.48 -15.24 5.01
N PRO A 310 32.15 -14.08 5.60
CA PRO A 310 30.76 -13.68 5.84
C PRO A 310 29.95 -13.50 4.57
N ILE A 311 30.53 -12.89 3.53
CA ILE A 311 29.84 -12.61 2.26
C ILE A 311 29.41 -13.93 1.60
N ALA A 312 30.32 -14.90 1.51
CA ALA A 312 30.01 -16.21 0.95
C ALA A 312 28.92 -16.94 1.75
N SER A 313 29.00 -16.84 3.09
CA SER A 313 28.00 -17.45 3.99
C SER A 313 26.62 -16.86 3.77
N ILE A 314 26.50 -15.52 3.69
CA ILE A 314 25.22 -14.83 3.42
C ILE A 314 24.71 -15.19 2.02
N LYS A 315 25.56 -15.07 1.00
CA LYS A 315 25.23 -15.39 -0.41
C LYS A 315 24.65 -16.79 -0.57
N SER A 316 25.19 -17.77 0.16
CA SER A 316 24.79 -19.17 0.02
C SER A 316 23.37 -19.47 0.51
N LEU A 317 22.80 -18.63 1.38
CA LEU A 317 21.52 -18.91 2.06
C LEU A 317 20.43 -17.87 1.82
N VAL A 318 20.80 -16.67 1.35
CA VAL A 318 19.88 -15.52 1.29
C VAL A 318 18.68 -15.75 0.37
N ASP A 319 18.87 -16.39 -0.78
CA ASP A 319 17.79 -16.71 -1.72
C ASP A 319 16.83 -17.76 -1.16
N GLN A 320 17.35 -18.77 -0.45
CA GLN A 320 16.51 -19.79 0.20
C GLN A 320 15.57 -19.17 1.23
N TYR A 321 16.07 -18.23 2.05
CA TYR A 321 15.20 -17.52 3.00
C TYR A 321 14.23 -16.58 2.29
N ALA A 322 14.69 -15.84 1.28
CA ALA A 322 13.81 -14.99 0.47
C ALA A 322 12.63 -15.78 -0.10
N VAL A 323 12.91 -16.88 -0.79
CA VAL A 323 11.91 -17.81 -1.32
C VAL A 323 11.00 -18.33 -0.22
N ALA A 324 11.55 -18.76 0.92
CA ALA A 324 10.76 -19.26 2.05
C ALA A 324 9.75 -18.23 2.59
N PHE A 325 10.18 -16.97 2.75
CA PHE A 325 9.31 -15.89 3.23
C PHE A 325 8.23 -15.54 2.21
N MET A 326 8.58 -15.39 0.93
CA MET A 326 7.61 -15.10 -0.13
C MET A 326 6.59 -16.23 -0.33
N ASN A 327 7.02 -17.48 -0.14
CA ASN A 327 6.14 -18.63 -0.21
C ASN A 327 5.36 -18.89 1.09
N SER A 328 5.51 -18.07 2.14
CA SER A 328 4.78 -18.29 3.40
C SER A 328 3.26 -18.05 3.28
N GLY A 329 2.80 -17.41 2.20
CA GLY A 329 1.39 -17.10 1.95
C GLY A 329 0.81 -16.04 2.91
N ARG A 330 1.63 -15.43 3.77
CA ARG A 330 1.21 -14.42 4.74
C ARG A 330 1.43 -13.00 4.20
N PRO A 331 0.56 -12.03 4.55
CA PRO A 331 0.73 -10.62 4.21
C PRO A 331 1.71 -9.94 5.18
N GLN A 332 2.87 -10.54 5.43
CA GLN A 332 3.87 -9.99 6.34
C GLN A 332 5.26 -10.13 5.74
N ASP A 333 6.00 -9.02 5.70
CA ASP A 333 7.38 -9.01 5.27
C ASP A 333 8.25 -9.89 6.18
N GLY A 334 9.22 -10.55 5.55
CA GLY A 334 10.24 -11.31 6.24
C GLY A 334 11.50 -10.50 6.46
N SER A 335 12.23 -10.78 7.53
CA SER A 335 13.58 -10.25 7.73
C SER A 335 14.50 -11.38 8.14
N VAL A 336 15.67 -11.44 7.50
CA VAL A 336 16.78 -12.28 7.95
C VAL A 336 17.84 -11.36 8.53
N PHE A 337 18.27 -11.65 9.76
CA PHE A 337 19.34 -10.94 10.44
C PHE A 337 20.57 -11.83 10.54
N TRP A 338 21.71 -11.37 10.03
CA TRP A 338 23.01 -12.01 10.24
C TRP A 338 23.85 -11.23 11.25
N GLY A 339 24.50 -11.97 12.14
CA GLY A 339 25.25 -11.43 13.28
C GLY A 339 24.53 -11.60 14.62
N ILE A 340 23.54 -12.50 14.71
CA ILE A 340 22.84 -12.83 15.96
C ILE A 340 23.00 -14.32 16.23
N ARG A 341 23.40 -14.66 17.45
CA ARG A 341 23.42 -16.04 17.90
C ARG A 341 22.01 -16.47 18.29
N ASP A 342 21.55 -17.56 17.68
CA ASP A 342 20.18 -18.04 17.86
C ASP A 342 19.91 -18.56 19.29
N GLU A 343 20.91 -19.19 19.91
CA GLU A 343 20.81 -19.84 21.22
C GLU A 343 20.42 -18.89 22.36
N ASP A 344 21.01 -17.69 22.41
CA ASP A 344 20.84 -16.72 23.49
C ASP A 344 20.38 -15.32 23.01
N LEU A 345 20.16 -15.17 21.71
CA LEU A 345 19.84 -13.92 21.02
C LEU A 345 20.94 -12.85 21.16
N SER A 346 22.19 -13.24 21.43
CA SER A 346 23.28 -12.27 21.55
C SER A 346 23.66 -11.65 20.21
N ILE A 347 23.83 -10.32 20.19
CA ILE A 347 24.32 -9.58 19.03
C ILE A 347 25.84 -9.77 18.96
N ILE A 348 26.29 -10.59 18.01
CA ILE A 348 27.70 -10.86 17.75
C ILE A 348 28.25 -9.88 16.72
N GLY A 349 27.44 -9.52 15.72
CA GLY A 349 27.82 -8.74 14.56
C GLY A 349 28.55 -9.56 13.49
N VAL A 350 28.77 -8.92 12.35
CA VAL A 350 29.45 -9.45 11.17
C VAL A 350 30.58 -8.49 10.83
N SER A 351 31.81 -9.02 10.77
CA SER A 351 32.98 -8.22 10.42
C SER A 351 32.99 -7.94 8.92
N LEU A 352 32.83 -6.68 8.53
CA LEU A 352 32.78 -6.21 7.14
C LEU A 352 33.53 -4.87 7.04
N THR A 353 34.51 -4.80 6.15
CA THR A 353 35.10 -3.52 5.74
C THR A 353 34.14 -2.72 4.84
N ASP A 354 34.43 -1.46 4.57
CA ASP A 354 33.62 -0.65 3.63
C ASP A 354 33.51 -1.30 2.25
N ARG A 355 34.61 -1.91 1.78
CA ARG A 355 34.64 -2.68 0.53
C ARG A 355 33.73 -3.91 0.61
N ASP A 356 33.74 -4.62 1.73
CA ASP A 356 32.90 -5.79 1.95
C ASP A 356 31.41 -5.39 2.01
N CYS A 357 31.08 -4.21 2.54
CA CYS A 357 29.72 -3.69 2.59
C CYS A 357 29.11 -3.53 1.19
N ASP A 358 29.87 -2.92 0.27
CA ASP A 358 29.42 -2.72 -1.11
C ASP A 358 29.39 -4.03 -1.89
N GLU A 359 30.37 -4.90 -1.68
CA GLU A 359 30.40 -6.23 -2.25
C GLU A 359 29.19 -7.07 -1.79
N LEU A 360 28.88 -7.03 -0.49
CA LEU A 360 27.75 -7.76 0.08
C LEU A 360 26.42 -7.31 -0.54
N ARG A 361 26.17 -5.99 -0.64
CA ARG A 361 24.96 -5.46 -1.28
C ARG A 361 24.83 -5.95 -2.72
N ARG A 362 25.92 -5.89 -3.50
CA ARG A 362 25.95 -6.35 -4.89
C ARG A 362 25.66 -7.85 -4.97
N VAL A 363 26.38 -8.67 -4.22
CA VAL A 363 26.29 -10.12 -4.25
C VAL A 363 24.91 -10.63 -3.81
N VAL A 364 24.33 -10.03 -2.76
CA VAL A 364 22.97 -10.36 -2.32
C VAL A 364 21.95 -9.97 -3.38
N THR A 365 22.07 -8.77 -3.97
CA THR A 365 21.17 -8.31 -5.04
C THR A 365 21.22 -9.23 -6.25
N GLU A 366 22.41 -9.59 -6.73
CA GLU A 366 22.60 -10.54 -7.83
C GLU A 366 21.99 -11.90 -7.52
N LYS A 367 22.17 -12.39 -6.28
CA LYS A 367 21.64 -13.68 -5.85
C LYS A 367 20.11 -13.70 -5.78
N LEU A 368 19.49 -12.62 -5.28
CA LEU A 368 18.04 -12.49 -5.22
C LEU A 368 17.41 -12.28 -6.61
N HIS A 369 18.13 -11.66 -7.54
CA HIS A 369 17.66 -11.50 -8.93
C HIS A 369 17.50 -12.84 -9.67
N GLN A 370 18.18 -13.90 -9.24
CA GLN A 370 18.09 -15.24 -9.81
C GLN A 370 16.82 -16.01 -9.38
N ILE A 371 16.03 -15.47 -8.44
CA ILE A 371 14.78 -16.09 -8.00
C ILE A 371 13.75 -16.09 -9.15
N VAL A 372 12.98 -17.17 -9.27
CA VAL A 372 11.95 -17.33 -10.28
C VAL A 372 10.60 -17.56 -9.60
N PRO A 373 9.52 -16.83 -9.96
CA PRO A 373 9.50 -15.68 -10.87
C PRO A 373 10.39 -14.52 -10.39
N SER A 374 10.89 -13.71 -11.33
CA SER A 374 11.79 -12.60 -11.02
C SER A 374 11.12 -11.54 -10.15
N ILE A 375 11.92 -10.90 -9.31
CA ILE A 375 11.50 -9.88 -8.34
C ILE A 375 12.24 -8.59 -8.66
N ALA A 376 11.52 -7.47 -8.63
CA ALA A 376 12.11 -6.17 -8.84
C ALA A 376 13.20 -5.91 -7.77
N PRO A 377 14.39 -5.42 -8.15
CA PRO A 377 15.46 -5.14 -7.18
C PRO A 377 15.07 -4.15 -6.08
N THR A 378 14.07 -3.30 -6.32
CA THR A 378 13.52 -2.34 -5.36
C THR A 378 12.62 -2.98 -4.30
N ALA A 379 12.24 -4.24 -4.45
CA ALA A 379 11.30 -4.91 -3.56
C ALA A 379 11.97 -5.47 -2.29
N TYR A 380 13.28 -5.68 -2.30
CA TYR A 380 14.07 -6.11 -1.13
C TYR A 380 15.02 -5.00 -0.68
N GLN A 381 15.42 -5.03 0.60
CA GLN A 381 16.36 -4.06 1.17
C GLN A 381 17.47 -4.79 1.91
N VAL A 382 18.71 -4.34 1.70
CA VAL A 382 19.89 -4.79 2.45
C VAL A 382 20.35 -3.65 3.35
N GLU A 383 20.09 -3.76 4.64
CA GLU A 383 20.49 -2.77 5.65
C GLU A 383 21.69 -3.26 6.44
N LEU A 384 22.66 -2.36 6.64
CA LEU A 384 23.85 -2.60 7.45
C LEU A 384 23.77 -1.70 8.67
N HIS A 385 23.55 -2.31 9.82
CA HIS A 385 23.38 -1.59 11.08
C HIS A 385 24.69 -1.62 11.88
N PRO A 386 25.35 -0.48 12.15
CA PRO A 386 26.58 -0.46 12.93
C PRO A 386 26.36 -1.02 14.33
N VAL A 387 27.23 -1.94 14.77
CA VAL A 387 27.22 -2.49 16.12
C VAL A 387 28.12 -1.64 17.01
N SER A 388 27.70 -1.39 18.25
CA SER A 388 28.40 -0.56 19.22
C SER A 388 28.90 -1.37 20.42
N ASP A 389 29.90 -0.84 21.12
CA ASP A 389 30.31 -1.30 22.46
C ASP A 389 29.44 -0.72 23.59
N GLY A 390 28.38 0.03 23.26
CA GLY A 390 27.51 0.76 24.17
C GLY A 390 27.83 2.25 24.28
N ILE A 391 28.99 2.69 23.80
CA ILE A 391 29.43 4.09 23.81
C ILE A 391 29.64 4.60 22.38
N LYS A 392 30.32 3.83 21.53
CA LYS A 392 30.63 4.17 20.14
C LYS A 392 30.43 2.98 19.20
N PRO A 393 30.24 3.21 17.90
CA PRO A 393 30.30 2.14 16.91
C PRO A 393 31.66 1.42 16.96
N ILE A 394 31.63 0.10 16.82
CA ILE A 394 32.80 -0.74 16.66
C ILE A 394 33.13 -0.77 15.16
N ASP A 395 34.36 -0.40 14.83
CA ASP A 395 34.80 -0.33 13.44
C ASP A 395 34.63 -1.68 12.73
N ASN A 396 34.14 -1.62 11.49
CA ASN A 396 33.91 -2.78 10.63
C ASN A 396 32.99 -3.86 11.20
N LEU A 397 32.12 -3.55 12.16
CA LEU A 397 31.20 -4.51 12.76
C LEU A 397 29.74 -4.12 12.55
N TYR A 398 28.99 -4.96 11.86
CA TYR A 398 27.62 -4.67 11.46
C TYR A 398 26.66 -5.81 11.77
N LEU A 399 25.40 -5.47 12.07
CA LEU A 399 24.29 -6.39 11.96
C LEU A 399 23.70 -6.24 10.55
N VAL A 400 23.68 -7.33 9.78
CA VAL A 400 23.15 -7.31 8.41
C VAL A 400 21.69 -7.72 8.44
N GLU A 401 20.80 -6.89 7.89
CA GLU A 401 19.39 -7.20 7.72
C GLU A 401 19.06 -7.28 6.22
N VAL A 402 18.44 -8.38 5.78
CA VAL A 402 17.82 -8.47 4.46
C VAL A 402 16.31 -8.53 4.65
N ARG A 403 15.60 -7.50 4.19
CA ARG A 403 14.14 -7.42 4.19
C ARG A 403 13.58 -7.97 2.90
N ILE A 404 12.59 -8.84 3.04
CA ILE A 404 11.96 -9.58 1.95
C ILE A 404 10.46 -9.23 1.96
N PRO A 405 9.89 -8.80 0.83
CA PRO A 405 8.51 -8.35 0.77
C PRO A 405 7.54 -9.52 0.93
N ALA A 406 6.38 -9.23 1.52
CA ALA A 406 5.24 -10.11 1.45
C ALA A 406 4.77 -10.21 -0.01
N MET A 407 4.74 -11.43 -0.56
CA MET A 407 4.24 -11.68 -1.90
C MET A 407 3.04 -12.62 -1.83
N ARG A 408 1.92 -12.20 -2.44
CA ARG A 408 0.74 -13.05 -2.61
C ARG A 408 0.61 -13.44 -4.07
N ARG A 409 1.00 -14.68 -4.36
CA ARG A 409 0.85 -15.29 -5.69
C ARG A 409 0.31 -16.71 -5.59
N THR A 410 -0.45 -17.10 -6.60
CA THR A 410 -0.93 -18.47 -6.79
C THR A 410 0.22 -19.44 -7.06
N LEU A 411 1.28 -18.96 -7.73
CA LEU A 411 2.51 -19.71 -7.97
C LEU A 411 3.51 -19.56 -6.82
N LEU A 412 4.35 -20.59 -6.66
CA LEU A 412 5.48 -20.60 -5.74
C LEU A 412 6.73 -19.98 -6.39
N PHE A 413 7.53 -19.33 -5.58
CA PHE A 413 8.89 -18.91 -5.93
C PHE A 413 9.87 -20.08 -5.75
N ALA A 414 10.90 -20.09 -6.58
CA ALA A 414 12.02 -21.01 -6.53
C ALA A 414 13.35 -20.23 -6.60
N THR A 415 14.40 -20.79 -6.00
CA THR A 415 15.74 -20.23 -6.13
C THR A 415 16.24 -20.34 -7.57
N GLY A 416 17.40 -19.72 -7.88
CA GLY A 416 18.04 -19.90 -9.19
C GLY A 416 18.41 -21.36 -9.51
N SER A 417 18.45 -22.23 -8.50
CA SER A 417 18.65 -23.67 -8.64
C SER A 417 17.33 -24.47 -8.67
N GLN A 418 16.20 -23.79 -8.88
CA GLN A 418 14.85 -24.36 -8.94
C GLN A 418 14.38 -25.06 -7.65
N GLU A 419 14.94 -24.66 -6.51
CA GLU A 419 14.55 -25.20 -5.22
C GLU A 419 13.44 -24.34 -4.59
N VAL A 420 12.38 -25.00 -4.10
CA VAL A 420 11.25 -24.35 -3.47
C VAL A 420 11.35 -24.52 -1.95
N TYR A 421 11.26 -23.40 -1.23
CA TYR A 421 11.26 -23.38 0.23
C TYR A 421 10.01 -22.69 0.75
N VAL A 422 9.58 -23.05 1.95
CA VAL A 422 8.53 -22.36 2.73
C VAL A 422 9.02 -22.04 4.13
N LYS A 423 8.59 -20.92 4.68
CA LYS A 423 8.89 -20.55 6.08
C LYS A 423 7.86 -21.18 7.02
N THR A 424 8.37 -21.88 8.03
CA THR A 424 7.61 -22.49 9.13
C THR A 424 8.03 -21.86 10.46
N ASP A 425 7.35 -22.22 11.55
CA ASP A 425 7.74 -21.79 12.90
C ASP A 425 9.11 -22.33 13.31
N ALA A 426 9.56 -23.44 12.70
CA ALA A 426 10.86 -24.07 12.98
C ALA A 426 11.97 -23.67 11.98
N GLY A 427 11.75 -22.65 11.13
CA GLY A 427 12.71 -22.23 10.11
C GLY A 427 12.22 -22.45 8.67
N LYS A 428 13.13 -22.35 7.70
CA LYS A 428 12.84 -22.69 6.29
C LYS A 428 12.79 -24.20 6.09
N ARG A 429 11.89 -24.67 5.24
CA ARG A 429 11.78 -26.07 4.84
C ARG A 429 11.74 -26.17 3.32
N ARG A 430 12.58 -27.02 2.75
CA ARG A 430 12.52 -27.36 1.32
C ARG A 430 11.29 -28.23 1.07
N LEU A 431 10.53 -27.91 0.04
CA LEU A 431 9.40 -28.74 -0.38
C LEU A 431 9.84 -29.82 -1.38
N SER A 432 9.30 -31.02 -1.23
CA SER A 432 9.35 -32.06 -2.26
C SER A 432 8.37 -31.78 -3.40
N ALA A 433 8.52 -32.49 -4.53
CA ALA A 433 7.61 -32.36 -5.67
C ALA A 433 6.14 -32.62 -5.32
N VAL A 434 5.87 -33.53 -4.37
CA VAL A 434 4.51 -33.82 -3.89
C VAL A 434 3.98 -32.66 -3.04
N GLU A 435 4.80 -32.14 -2.11
CA GLU A 435 4.38 -31.03 -1.25
C GLU A 435 4.17 -29.72 -2.03
N ILE A 436 4.93 -29.50 -3.10
CA ILE A 436 4.71 -28.39 -4.03
C ILE A 436 3.30 -28.48 -4.63
N GLN A 437 2.88 -29.65 -5.08
CA GLN A 437 1.55 -29.85 -5.66
C GLN A 437 0.45 -29.57 -4.62
N TYR A 438 0.59 -30.10 -3.41
CA TYR A 438 -0.36 -29.83 -2.33
C TYR A 438 -0.43 -28.35 -1.94
N GLU A 439 0.70 -27.67 -1.90
CA GLU A 439 0.76 -26.24 -1.60
C GLU A 439 0.09 -25.40 -2.70
N LEU A 440 0.28 -25.75 -3.98
CA LEU A 440 -0.38 -25.08 -5.10
C LEU A 440 -1.91 -25.31 -5.09
N LEU A 441 -2.37 -26.54 -4.82
CA LEU A 441 -3.79 -26.86 -4.71
C LEU A 441 -4.46 -26.07 -3.58
N ARG A 442 -3.83 -25.99 -2.41
CA ARG A 442 -4.35 -25.20 -1.28
C ARG A 442 -4.50 -23.71 -1.62
N ARG A 443 -3.58 -23.16 -2.42
CA ARG A 443 -3.62 -21.75 -2.84
C ARG A 443 -4.77 -21.42 -3.79
N VAL A 444 -5.29 -22.41 -4.50
CA VAL A 444 -6.48 -22.28 -5.36
C VAL A 444 -7.75 -22.79 -4.67
N GLY A 445 -7.69 -23.08 -3.37
CA GLY A 445 -8.85 -23.49 -2.57
C GLY A 445 -9.23 -24.96 -2.70
N ILE A 446 -8.34 -25.81 -3.24
CA ILE A 446 -8.54 -27.26 -3.32
C ILE A 446 -7.83 -27.93 -2.14
N ASP A 447 -8.57 -28.69 -1.33
CA ASP A 447 -7.99 -29.47 -0.24
C ASP A 447 -7.50 -30.84 -0.74
N PRO A 448 -6.17 -31.12 -0.72
CA PRO A 448 -5.63 -32.36 -1.27
C PRO A 448 -5.77 -33.59 -0.34
N THR A 449 -6.38 -33.46 0.84
CA THR A 449 -6.49 -34.57 1.81
C THR A 449 -7.73 -35.47 1.64
N PHE A 450 -8.20 -35.67 0.40
CA PHE A 450 -9.20 -36.68 0.06
C PHE A 450 -8.58 -37.90 -0.60
#